data_AF-E9RTA0-F1
#
_entry.id   AF-E9RTA0-F1
#
_cell.length_a   1.000
_cell.length_b   1.000
_cell.length_c   1.000
_cell.angle_alpha   90.00
_cell.angle_beta   90.00
_cell.angle_gamma   90.00
#
_symmetry.space_group_name_H-M   'P 1'
#
loop_
_entity.id
_entity.type
_entity.pdbx_description
1 polymer ?
#
loop_
_entity_poly.entity_id
_entity_poly.type
_entity_poly.pdbx_seq_one_letter_code
_entity_poly.pdbx_strand_id
1 'polypeptide(L)'
;MSKMAYSKKTWSNDEIITQDAMNNIENGIAALDAKAVNAVAGSKDGFISKEDKSKLDGIALQANKYVLPAANKTTLGGVKQMALIQDLSTETTTDLKNKINAILAELKKQGIMANS
;
A
#
# COMPACT_ATOMS: atom_id res chain seq x y z
N MET A 1 27.32 -35.32 6.49
CA MET A 1 28.22 -34.53 7.35
C MET A 1 27.35 -33.63 8.20
N SER A 2 27.44 -33.72 9.53
CA SER A 2 26.72 -32.81 10.42
C SER A 2 27.33 -31.42 10.25
N LYS A 3 26.59 -30.47 9.66
CA LYS A 3 27.08 -29.10 9.42
C LYS A 3 27.26 -28.42 10.77
N MET A 4 28.49 -28.09 11.16
CA MET A 4 28.76 -27.43 12.43
C MET A 4 28.19 -26.00 12.38
N ALA A 5 27.52 -25.57 13.45
CA ALA A 5 27.05 -24.20 13.57
C ALA A 5 28.24 -23.26 13.71
N TYR A 6 28.20 -22.12 13.00
CA TYR A 6 29.22 -21.09 13.10
C TYR A 6 29.30 -20.54 14.53
N SER A 7 30.54 -20.34 14.99
CA SER A 7 30.83 -19.61 16.23
C SER A 7 31.76 -18.43 15.94
N LYS A 8 31.47 -17.25 16.49
CA LYS A 8 32.32 -16.08 16.27
C LYS A 8 33.68 -16.32 16.92
N LYS A 9 34.75 -16.27 16.12
CA LYS A 9 36.12 -16.34 16.61
C LYS A 9 36.60 -14.95 17.02
N THR A 10 37.23 -14.88 18.18
CA THR A 10 38.05 -13.72 18.58
C THR A 10 39.49 -14.01 18.17
N TRP A 11 40.03 -13.16 17.29
CA TRP A 11 41.39 -13.31 16.78
C TRP A 11 42.39 -12.62 17.70
N SER A 12 43.57 -13.22 17.86
CA SER A 12 44.71 -12.60 18.53
C SER A 12 45.70 -12.04 17.52
N ASN A 13 46.43 -10.99 17.88
CA ASN A 13 47.50 -10.49 17.03
C ASN A 13 48.56 -11.57 16.84
N ASP A 14 49.10 -11.68 15.62
CA ASP A 14 50.10 -12.68 15.23
C ASP A 14 49.62 -14.15 15.31
N GLU A 15 48.31 -14.38 15.44
CA GLU A 15 47.72 -15.73 15.41
C GLU A 15 47.83 -16.35 14.01
N ILE A 16 48.31 -17.59 13.94
CA ILE A 16 48.35 -18.36 12.69
C ILE A 16 46.93 -18.79 12.32
N ILE A 17 46.53 -18.52 11.08
CA ILE A 17 45.25 -18.98 10.53
C ILE A 17 45.31 -20.49 10.33
N THR A 18 44.44 -21.22 11.03
CA THR A 18 44.34 -22.68 10.92
C THR A 18 43.23 -23.09 9.94
N GLN A 19 43.31 -24.33 9.46
CA GLN A 19 42.24 -24.93 8.65
C GLN A 19 40.90 -24.91 9.38
N ASP A 20 40.88 -25.18 10.69
CA ASP A 20 39.66 -25.12 11.50
C ASP A 20 39.06 -23.71 11.55
N ALA A 21 39.90 -22.68 11.61
CA ALA A 21 39.44 -21.30 11.58
C ALA A 21 38.81 -20.94 10.22
N MET A 22 39.40 -21.43 9.11
CA MET A 22 38.84 -21.27 7.76
C MET A 22 37.52 -22.04 7.61
N ASN A 23 37.47 -23.30 8.04
CA ASN A 23 36.25 -24.12 8.02
C ASN A 23 35.11 -23.47 8.83
N ASN A 24 35.42 -22.85 9.97
CA ASN A 24 34.43 -22.13 10.76
C ASN A 24 33.86 -20.92 10.00
N ILE A 25 34.71 -20.15 9.30
CA ILE A 25 34.26 -19.05 8.43
C ILE A 25 33.36 -19.58 7.30
N GLU A 26 33.77 -20.64 6.61
CA GLU A 26 32.99 -21.28 5.55
C GLU A 26 31.63 -21.76 6.05
N ASN A 27 31.56 -22.33 7.26
CA ASN A 27 30.30 -22.71 7.91
C ASN A 27 29.41 -21.49 8.18
N GLY A 28 29.99 -20.36 8.58
CA GLY A 28 29.28 -19.09 8.76
C GLY A 28 28.67 -18.55 7.46
N ILE A 29 29.46 -18.54 6.39
CA ILE A 29 29.01 -18.15 5.05
C ILE A 29 27.88 -19.08 4.59
N ALA A 30 28.09 -20.40 4.69
CA ALA A 30 27.09 -21.37 4.29
C ALA A 30 25.80 -21.31 5.14
N ALA A 31 25.85 -20.80 6.37
CA ALA A 31 24.66 -20.57 7.20
C ALA A 31 23.91 -19.31 6.78
N LEU A 32 24.62 -18.25 6.39
CA LEU A 32 24.03 -17.02 5.84
C LEU A 32 23.36 -17.30 4.48
N ASP A 33 24.01 -18.04 3.59
CA ASP A 33 23.43 -18.43 2.29
C ASP A 33 22.14 -19.23 2.46
N ALA A 34 22.12 -20.16 3.41
CA ALA A 34 20.91 -20.93 3.71
C ALA A 34 19.75 -20.03 4.20
N LYS A 35 20.03 -19.00 4.99
CA LYS A 35 19.01 -18.01 5.39
C LYS A 35 18.53 -17.16 4.21
N ALA A 36 19.44 -16.77 3.31
CA ALA A 36 19.11 -15.99 2.12
C ALA A 36 18.18 -16.76 1.17
N VAL A 37 18.50 -18.03 0.87
CA VAL A 37 17.71 -18.87 -0.05
C VAL A 37 16.31 -19.15 0.48
N ASN A 38 16.18 -19.40 1.79
CA ASN A 38 14.87 -19.62 2.43
C ASN A 38 13.96 -18.38 2.36
N ALA A 39 14.53 -17.17 2.35
CA ALA A 39 13.79 -15.91 2.25
C ALA A 39 13.06 -15.76 0.90
N VAL A 40 13.66 -16.24 -0.19
CA VAL A 40 13.15 -16.06 -1.55
C VAL A 40 11.93 -16.92 -1.84
N ALA A 41 11.85 -18.11 -1.23
CA ALA A 41 10.78 -19.08 -1.47
C ALA A 41 9.51 -18.84 -0.62
N GLY A 42 9.50 -17.87 0.30
CA GLY A 42 8.35 -17.54 1.17
C GLY A 42 7.91 -18.66 2.13
N SER A 43 8.60 -19.81 2.13
CA SER A 43 8.20 -21.02 2.84
C SER A 43 8.83 -21.13 4.25
N LYS A 44 9.87 -20.33 4.53
CA LYS A 44 10.62 -20.32 5.79
C LYS A 44 11.16 -18.91 6.07
N ASP A 45 11.51 -18.67 7.33
CA ASP A 45 12.16 -17.41 7.72
C ASP A 45 13.56 -17.30 7.10
N GLY A 46 13.87 -16.10 6.62
CA GLY A 46 15.17 -15.73 6.08
C GLY A 46 15.73 -14.48 6.75
N PHE A 47 16.12 -13.46 5.97
CA PHE A 47 16.47 -12.14 6.52
C PHE A 47 15.25 -11.33 6.97
N ILE A 48 14.09 -11.63 6.40
CA ILE A 48 12.78 -11.22 6.88
C ILE A 48 11.98 -12.48 7.23
N SER A 49 11.08 -12.39 8.21
CA SER A 49 10.20 -13.52 8.56
C SER A 49 9.27 -13.86 7.39
N LYS A 50 8.80 -15.11 7.33
CA LYS A 50 7.80 -15.49 6.31
C LYS A 50 6.50 -14.70 6.48
N GLU A 51 6.12 -14.39 7.73
CA GLU A 51 4.94 -13.60 8.05
C GLU A 51 5.07 -12.18 7.51
N ASP A 52 6.22 -11.53 7.71
CA ASP A 52 6.45 -10.18 7.23
C ASP A 52 6.58 -10.14 5.71
N LYS A 53 7.23 -11.14 5.08
CA LYS A 53 7.22 -11.31 3.63
C LYS A 53 5.80 -11.43 3.08
N SER A 54 4.96 -12.26 3.69
CA SER A 54 3.57 -12.43 3.28
C SER A 54 2.77 -11.13 3.40
N LYS A 55 3.03 -10.29 4.41
CA LYS A 55 2.41 -8.97 4.50
C LYS A 55 2.87 -8.06 3.36
N LEU A 56 4.16 -8.07 3.03
CA LEU A 56 4.74 -7.23 1.97
C LEU A 56 4.28 -7.63 0.57
N ASP A 57 4.03 -8.91 0.30
CA ASP A 57 3.64 -9.43 -1.02
C ASP A 57 2.33 -8.84 -1.56
N GLY A 58 1.42 -8.42 -0.69
CA GLY A 58 0.15 -7.78 -1.08
C GLY A 58 0.19 -6.25 -1.14
N ILE A 59 1.24 -5.60 -0.60
CA ILE A 59 1.27 -4.15 -0.46
C ILE A 59 1.29 -3.47 -1.82
N ALA A 60 2.12 -3.92 -2.77
CA ALA A 60 2.20 -3.30 -4.10
C ALA A 60 0.84 -3.28 -4.83
N LEU A 61 0.04 -4.34 -4.68
CA LEU A 61 -1.29 -4.43 -5.30
C LEU A 61 -2.33 -3.51 -4.64
N GLN A 62 -2.17 -3.19 -3.37
CA GLN A 62 -3.16 -2.46 -2.56
C GLN A 62 -2.73 -1.03 -2.23
N ALA A 63 -1.45 -0.69 -2.40
CA ALA A 63 -0.84 0.58 -1.97
C ALA A 63 -1.55 1.82 -2.52
N ASN A 64 -2.17 1.70 -3.70
CA ASN A 64 -2.84 2.81 -4.38
C ASN A 64 -4.34 2.60 -4.59
N LYS A 65 -4.98 1.63 -3.92
CA LYS A 65 -6.42 1.35 -4.08
C LYS A 65 -7.30 2.29 -3.25
N TYR A 66 -7.20 3.59 -3.52
CA TYR A 66 -8.20 4.54 -3.04
C TYR A 66 -9.28 4.72 -4.12
N VAL A 67 -10.53 4.40 -3.77
CA VAL A 67 -11.70 4.71 -4.59
C VAL A 67 -12.47 5.81 -3.86
N LEU A 68 -12.58 6.99 -4.47
CA LEU A 68 -13.36 8.09 -3.90
C LEU A 68 -14.85 7.72 -3.95
N PRO A 69 -15.53 7.53 -2.80
CA PRO A 69 -16.96 7.23 -2.79
C PRO A 69 -17.77 8.46 -3.24
N ALA A 70 -19.01 8.24 -3.69
CA ALA A 70 -19.96 9.33 -3.87
C ALA A 70 -20.36 9.92 -2.52
N ALA A 71 -20.52 11.24 -2.45
CA ALA A 71 -21.02 11.91 -1.26
C ALA A 71 -22.44 11.44 -0.89
N ASN A 72 -22.75 11.39 0.41
CA ASN A 72 -24.10 11.16 0.90
C ASN A 72 -24.35 11.93 2.21
N LYS A 73 -25.56 11.82 2.78
CA LYS A 73 -25.99 12.59 3.96
C LYS A 73 -25.10 12.38 5.20
N THR A 74 -24.39 11.27 5.29
CA THR A 74 -23.64 10.84 6.48
C THR A 74 -22.15 10.59 6.20
N THR A 75 -21.69 10.73 4.95
CA THR A 75 -20.33 10.34 4.56
C THR A 75 -19.79 11.29 3.50
N LEU A 76 -18.57 11.76 3.74
CA LEU A 76 -17.82 12.57 2.76
C LEU A 76 -17.50 11.73 1.52
N GLY A 77 -17.60 12.36 0.36
CA GLY A 77 -17.30 11.77 -0.92
C GLY A 77 -17.23 12.81 -2.03
N GLY A 78 -16.95 12.35 -3.24
CA GLY A 78 -16.92 13.20 -4.43
C GLY A 78 -18.31 13.57 -4.92
N VAL A 79 -18.40 14.76 -5.52
CA VAL A 79 -19.53 15.21 -6.35
C VAL A 79 -19.02 15.50 -7.76
N LYS A 80 -19.92 15.48 -8.73
CA LYS A 80 -19.61 15.89 -10.09
C LYS A 80 -19.90 17.38 -10.28
N GLN A 81 -19.19 18.02 -11.20
CA GLN A 81 -19.48 19.40 -11.57
C GLN A 81 -20.82 19.48 -12.31
N MET A 82 -21.61 20.50 -12.01
CA MET A 82 -22.84 20.79 -12.75
C MET A 82 -22.54 21.36 -14.14
N ALA A 83 -23.52 21.21 -15.04
CA ALA A 83 -23.55 21.97 -16.28
C ALA A 83 -23.57 23.48 -16.00
N LEU A 84 -23.05 24.27 -16.94
CA LEU A 84 -23.12 25.73 -16.88
C LEU A 84 -24.58 26.19 -16.80
N ILE A 85 -24.88 27.04 -15.82
CA ILE A 85 -26.19 27.69 -15.66
C ILE A 85 -26.01 29.18 -16.00
N GLN A 86 -26.82 29.68 -16.94
CA GLN A 86 -26.82 31.09 -17.32
C GLN A 86 -27.42 31.96 -16.20
N ASP A 87 -26.98 33.22 -16.14
CA ASP A 87 -27.51 34.19 -15.17
C ASP A 87 -29.00 34.44 -15.40
N LEU A 88 -29.72 34.75 -14.32
CA LEU A 88 -31.19 34.88 -14.28
C LEU A 88 -31.66 36.34 -14.40
N SER A 89 -30.77 37.23 -14.81
CA SER A 89 -30.92 38.69 -14.67
C SER A 89 -32.03 39.35 -15.51
N THR A 90 -32.68 38.62 -16.43
CA THR A 90 -33.74 39.17 -17.32
C THR A 90 -35.06 38.39 -17.32
N GLU A 91 -35.23 37.47 -16.37
CA GLU A 91 -36.34 36.50 -16.39
C GLU A 91 -37.62 37.01 -15.72
N THR A 92 -38.78 36.53 -16.19
CA THR A 92 -40.08 36.82 -15.56
C THR A 92 -40.36 35.89 -14.38
N THR A 93 -41.35 36.19 -13.55
CA THR A 93 -41.72 35.36 -12.37
C THR A 93 -41.99 33.90 -12.72
N THR A 94 -42.62 33.63 -13.87
CA THR A 94 -42.89 32.25 -14.33
C THR A 94 -41.61 31.56 -14.80
N ASP A 95 -40.73 32.26 -15.51
CA ASP A 95 -39.47 31.70 -16.01
C ASP A 95 -38.48 31.42 -14.87
N LEU A 96 -38.43 32.30 -13.87
CA LEU A 96 -37.62 32.11 -12.66
C LEU A 96 -37.98 30.82 -11.94
N LYS A 97 -39.28 30.54 -11.75
CA LYS A 97 -39.73 29.28 -11.10
C LYS A 97 -39.26 28.05 -11.87
N ASN A 98 -39.38 28.08 -13.21
CA ASN A 98 -38.97 26.98 -14.06
C ASN A 98 -37.46 26.77 -14.03
N LYS A 99 -36.68 27.85 -14.12
CA LYS A 99 -35.21 27.78 -14.08
C LYS A 99 -34.69 27.33 -12.71
N ILE A 100 -35.29 27.78 -11.61
CA ILE A 100 -34.93 27.29 -10.25
C ILE A 100 -35.16 25.79 -10.15
N ASN A 101 -36.31 25.28 -10.60
CA ASN A 101 -36.59 23.85 -10.57
C ASN A 101 -35.60 23.05 -11.42
N ALA A 102 -35.17 23.58 -12.56
CA ALA A 102 -34.12 22.96 -13.38
C ALA A 102 -32.77 22.89 -12.66
N ILE A 103 -32.38 23.96 -11.95
CA ILE A 103 -31.15 24.00 -11.14
C ILE A 103 -31.21 22.95 -10.02
N LEU A 104 -32.33 22.87 -9.31
CA LEU A 104 -32.53 21.87 -8.25
C LEU A 104 -32.44 20.44 -8.79
N ALA A 105 -32.98 20.19 -9.98
CA ALA A 105 -32.88 18.90 -10.65
C ALA A 105 -31.43 18.55 -11.02
N GLU A 106 -30.65 19.51 -11.51
CA GLU A 106 -29.25 19.28 -11.86
C GLU A 106 -28.36 19.08 -10.62
N LEU A 107 -28.58 19.85 -9.54
CA LEU A 107 -27.90 19.65 -8.25
C LEU A 107 -28.10 18.23 -7.69
N LYS A 108 -29.35 17.75 -7.78
CA LYS A 108 -29.75 16.39 -7.39
C LYS A 108 -29.08 15.32 -8.26
N LYS A 109 -29.07 15.53 -9.58
CA LYS A 109 -28.43 14.63 -10.55
C LYS A 109 -26.92 14.51 -10.35
N GLN A 110 -26.23 15.57 -9.93
CA GLN A 110 -24.79 15.54 -9.66
C GLN A 110 -24.42 15.06 -8.25
N GLY A 111 -25.42 14.67 -7.43
CA GLY A 111 -25.21 14.18 -6.07
C GLY A 111 -24.83 15.26 -5.06
N ILE A 112 -25.04 16.54 -5.39
CA ILE A 112 -24.76 17.69 -4.49
C ILE A 112 -25.90 17.85 -3.48
N MET A 113 -27.14 17.60 -3.92
CA MET A 113 -28.33 17.64 -3.08
C MET A 113 -28.97 16.25 -3.00
N ALA A 114 -29.55 15.91 -1.85
CA ALA A 114 -30.26 14.65 -1.68
C ALA A 114 -31.50 14.55 -2.59
N ASN A 115 -31.76 13.35 -3.11
CA ASN A 115 -32.94 13.05 -3.93
C ASN A 115 -34.21 12.76 -3.11
N SER A 116 -34.06 12.57 -1.80
CA SER A 116 -35.09 12.30 -0.79
C SER A 116 -34.60 12.72 0.58
#